data_AF-A0A2V5QXR0-F1
#
_entry.id   AF-A0A2V5QXR0-F1
#
_cell.length_a   1.000
_cell.length_b   1.000
_cell.length_c   1.000
_cell.angle_alpha   90.00
_cell.angle_beta   90.00
_cell.angle_gamma   90.00
#
_symmetry.space_group_name_H-M   'P 1'
#
loop_
_entity.id
_entity.type
_entity.pdbx_description
1 polymer ?
#
loop_
_entity_poly.entity_id
_entity_poly.type
_entity_poly.pdbx_seq_one_letter_code
_entity_poly.pdbx_strand_id
1 'polypeptide(L)' 'MELFAFPKKFRRDPADRIIVATARALELPLLTYDQGIRKSGLVKIWKPR' A
#
# COMPACT_ATOMS: atom_id res chain seq x y z
N MET A 1 9.96 14.02 -3.33
CA MET A 1 10.47 12.64 -3.46
C MET A 1 10.01 11.79 -2.26
N GLU A 2 8.72 11.83 -1.90
CA GLU A 2 8.16 11.10 -0.73
C GLU A 2 7.31 9.86 -1.12
N LEU A 3 7.01 9.69 -2.41
CA LEU A 3 6.11 8.62 -2.89
C LEU A 3 6.59 7.21 -2.52
N PHE A 4 7.92 7.01 -2.50
CA PHE A 4 8.55 5.72 -2.24
C PHE A 4 9.01 5.55 -0.79
N ALA A 5 8.84 6.58 0.04
CA ALA A 5 9.17 6.51 1.45
C ALA A 5 8.09 5.70 2.17
N PHE A 6 8.50 4.56 2.72
CA PHE A 6 7.68 3.74 3.60
C PHE A 6 8.17 3.95 5.04
N PRO A 7 7.28 3.98 6.04
CA PRO A 7 7.69 3.96 7.44
C PRO A 7 8.65 2.80 7.70
N LYS A 8 9.67 2.99 8.56
CA LYS A 8 10.67 1.94 8.86
C LYS A 8 10.05 0.61 9.35
N LYS A 9 8.84 0.67 9.91
CA LYS A 9 8.07 -0.48 10.41
C LYS A 9 7.15 -1.13 9.35
N PHE A 10 7.04 -0.54 8.15
CA PHE A 10 6.29 -1.16 7.07
C PHE A 10 7.06 -2.37 6.55
N ARG A 11 6.31 -3.40 6.15
CA ARG A 11 6.82 -4.73 5.83
C ARG A 11 7.94 -4.65 4.77
N ARG A 12 8.99 -5.45 4.96
CA ARG A 12 10.21 -5.42 4.13
C ARG A 12 10.08 -6.19 2.82
N ASP A 13 8.93 -6.81 2.55
CA ASP A 13 8.73 -7.54 1.30
C ASP A 13 8.77 -6.58 0.09
N PRO A 14 9.66 -6.80 -0.90
CA PRO A 14 9.77 -5.90 -2.05
C PRO A 14 8.50 -5.82 -2.90
N ALA A 15 7.74 -6.92 -3.04
CA ALA A 15 6.55 -6.94 -3.87
C ALA A 15 5.43 -6.10 -3.25
N ASP A 16 5.20 -6.23 -1.93
CA ASP A 16 4.25 -5.39 -1.20
C ASP A 16 4.54 -3.89 -1.39
N ARG A 17 5.83 -3.52 -1.35
CA ARG A 17 6.25 -2.11 -1.53
C ARG A 17 5.97 -1.61 -2.94
N ILE A 18 6.26 -2.41 -3.96
CA ILE A 18 6.00 -2.04 -5.36
C ILE A 18 4.48 -1.89 -5.59
N ILE A 19 3.67 -2.82 -5.10
CA ILE A 19 2.22 -2.79 -5.24
C ILE A 19 1.63 -1.54 -4.56
N VAL A 20 2.00 -1.27 -3.30
CA VAL A 20 1.50 -0.10 -2.57
C VAL A 20 1.99 1.21 -3.19
N ALA A 21 3.25 1.29 -3.61
CA ALA A 21 3.79 2.49 -4.26
C ALA A 21 3.06 2.77 -5.58
N THR A 22 2.79 1.73 -6.37
CA THR A 22 2.04 1.85 -7.63
C THR A 22 0.61 2.34 -7.38
N ALA A 23 -0.10 1.75 -6.42
CA ALA A 23 -1.45 2.18 -6.07
C ALA A 23 -1.49 3.64 -5.59
N ARG A 24 -0.50 4.08 -4.80
CA ARG A 24 -0.35 5.48 -4.39
C ARG A 24 -0.07 6.41 -5.56
N ALA A 25 0.84 6.03 -6.45
CA ALA A 25 1.24 6.83 -7.60
C ALA A 25 0.09 7.04 -8.60
N LEU A 26 -0.79 6.05 -8.74
CA LEU A 26 -1.95 6.10 -9.63
C LEU A 26 -3.24 6.54 -8.93
N GLU A 27 -3.19 6.85 -7.63
CA GLU A 27 -4.35 7.20 -6.80
C GLU A 27 -5.49 6.16 -6.80
N LEU A 28 -5.16 4.89 -7.02
CA LEU A 28 -6.11 3.79 -7.07
C LEU A 28 -6.30 3.12 -5.71
N PRO A 29 -7.53 2.68 -5.37
CA PRO A 29 -7.74 1.83 -4.21
C PRO A 29 -7.15 0.43 -4.44
N LEU A 30 -6.54 -0.15 -3.42
CA LEU A 30 -5.93 -1.49 -3.48
C LEU A 30 -6.85 -2.55 -2.88
N LEU A 31 -7.12 -3.61 -3.64
CA LEU A 31 -7.75 -4.83 -3.13
C LEU A 31 -6.66 -5.81 -2.70
N THR A 32 -6.71 -6.26 -1.44
CA THR A 32 -5.77 -7.24 -0.90
C THR A 32 -6.33 -7.92 0.35
N TYR A 33 -5.95 -9.19 0.58
CA TYR A 33 -6.22 -9.90 1.83
C TYR A 33 -5.16 -9.62 2.92
N ASP A 34 -4.06 -8.93 2.58
CA ASP A 34 -2.97 -8.68 3.51
C ASP A 34 -3.39 -7.73 4.64
N GLN A 35 -3.39 -8.22 5.88
CA GLN A 35 -3.83 -7.44 7.04
C GLN A 35 -2.86 -6.31 7.41
N GLY A 36 -1.57 -6.45 7.09
CA GLY A 36 -0.59 -5.40 7.32
C GLY A 36 -0.84 -4.20 6.43
N ILE A 37 -1.05 -4.43 5.13
CA ILE A 37 -1.41 -3.37 4.19
C ILE A 37 -2.74 -2.73 4.58
N ARG A 38 -3.78 -3.54 4.89
CA ARG A 38 -5.10 -3.04 5.31
C ARG A 38 -5.05 -2.15 6.56
N LYS A 39 -4.17 -2.45 7.52
CA LYS A 39 -4.01 -1.68 8.76
C LYS A 39 -2.97 -0.55 8.66
N SER A 40 -2.18 -0.50 7.59
CA SER A 40 -1.08 0.46 7.47
C SER A 40 -1.52 1.91 7.26
N GLY A 41 -2.72 2.12 6.68
CA GLY A 41 -3.20 3.45 6.29
C GLY A 41 -2.46 4.08 5.11
N LEU A 42 -1.52 3.37 4.47
CA LEU A 42 -0.68 3.93 3.40
C LEU A 42 -1.39 4.04 2.04
N VAL A 43 -2.51 3.33 1.85
CA VAL A 43 -3.29 3.29 0.61
C VAL A 43 -4.77 3.15 0.94
N LYS A 44 -5.64 3.68 0.07
CA LYS A 44 -7.10 3.46 0.16
C LYS A 44 -7.40 1.98 -0.10
N ILE A 45 -8.17 1.34 0.78
CA ILE A 45 -8.58 -0.06 0.59
C ILE A 45 -9.84 -0.10 -0.26
N TRP A 46 -9.80 -0.88 -1.34
CA TRP A 46 -10.97 -1.12 -2.18
C TRP A 46 -12.05 -1.87 -1.40
N LYS A 47 -13.30 -1.46 -1.57
CA LYS A 47 -14.48 -2.11 -1.03
C LYS A 47 -15.45 -2.40 -2.19
N PRO A 48 -16.01 -3.62 -2.29
CA PRO A 48 -17.08 -3.88 -3.24
C PRO A 48 -18.27 -2.97 -2.90
N ARG A 49 -18.93 -2.44 -3.94
CA ARG A 49 -20.22 -1.75 -3.82
C ARG A 49 -21.35 -2.77 -3.77
#